data_AF-A0A2R4ZTV9-F1
#
_entry.id   AF-A0A2R4ZTV9-F1
#
_cell.length_a   1.000
_cell.length_b   1.000
_cell.length_c   1.000
_cell.angle_alpha   90.00
_cell.angle_beta   90.00
_cell.angle_gamma   90.00
#
_symmetry.space_group_name_H-M   'P 1'
#
loop_
_entity.id
_entity.type
_entity.pdbx_description
1 polymer ?
#
loop_
_entity_poly.entity_id
_entity_poly.type
_entity_poly.pdbx_seq_one_letter_code
_entity_poly.pdbx_strand_id
1 'polypeptide(L)'
;MASEITLNTIADAIISAYNWLTNFLTQILQQTILKDNPSIAQDYGSAIAMLVSLTAVYILLVLVSAFKKILGIILALGWVLLIVALIMRTFSGTG
;
A
#
# COMPACT_ATOMS: atom_id res chain seq x y z
N MET A 1 -21.84 6.74 -18.34
CA MET A 1 -22.93 6.58 -17.34
C MET A 1 -22.47 5.77 -16.11
N ALA A 2 -22.48 4.43 -16.08
CA ALA A 2 -22.18 3.68 -14.85
C ALA A 2 -20.70 3.74 -14.41
N SER A 3 -19.76 3.77 -15.35
CA SER A 3 -18.31 3.86 -15.08
C SER A 3 -17.85 5.24 -14.61
N GLU A 4 -18.56 6.30 -14.97
CA GLU A 4 -18.23 7.68 -14.54
C GLU A 4 -18.66 7.91 -13.09
N ILE A 5 -19.80 7.33 -12.69
CA ILE A 5 -20.31 7.40 -11.31
C ILE A 5 -19.33 6.73 -10.34
N THR A 6 -18.75 5.58 -10.70
CA THR A 6 -17.81 4.85 -9.82
C THR A 6 -16.46 5.56 -9.70
N LEU A 7 -15.91 6.11 -10.79
CA LEU A 7 -14.66 6.87 -10.74
C LEU A 7 -14.80 8.15 -9.92
N ASN A 8 -15.91 8.90 -10.08
CA ASN A 8 -16.14 10.11 -9.31
C ASN A 8 -16.31 9.80 -7.81
N THR A 9 -17.03 8.73 -7.47
CA THR A 9 -17.22 8.31 -6.07
C THR A 9 -15.91 7.96 -5.38
N ILE A 10 -15.00 7.27 -6.09
CA ILE A 10 -13.68 6.91 -5.54
C ILE A 10 -12.81 8.15 -5.40
N ALA A 11 -12.81 9.05 -6.39
CA ALA A 11 -12.05 10.30 -6.32
C ALA A 11 -12.52 11.18 -5.15
N ASP A 12 -13.84 11.34 -4.99
CA ASP A 12 -14.44 12.10 -3.90
C ASP A 12 -14.09 11.51 -2.53
N ALA A 13 -14.09 10.17 -2.40
CA ALA A 13 -13.68 9.50 -1.17
C ALA A 13 -12.20 9.74 -0.83
N ILE A 14 -11.31 9.71 -1.82
CA ILE A 14 -9.87 9.97 -1.64
C ILE A 14 -9.65 11.43 -1.22
N ILE A 15 -10.28 12.38 -1.90
CA ILE A 15 -10.17 13.81 -1.59
C ILE A 15 -10.70 14.09 -0.18
N SER A 16 -11.85 13.51 0.18
CA SER A 16 -12.43 13.63 1.51
C SER A 16 -11.50 13.10 2.60
N ALA A 17 -10.89 11.93 2.38
CA ALA A 17 -9.93 11.34 3.31
C ALA A 17 -8.66 12.20 3.46
N TYR A 18 -8.12 12.74 2.36
CA TYR A 18 -6.96 13.63 2.38
C TYR A 18 -7.25 14.92 3.15
N ASN A 19 -8.42 15.53 2.91
CA ASN A 19 -8.83 16.76 3.60
C ASN A 19 -9.07 16.50 5.09
N TRP A 20 -9.69 15.38 5.44
CA TRP A 20 -9.87 14.97 6.82
C TRP A 20 -8.53 14.79 7.55
N LEU A 21 -7.58 14.10 6.92
CA LEU A 21 -6.23 13.90 7.47
C LEU A 21 -5.48 15.23 7.62
N THR A 22 -5.54 16.09 6.60
CA THR A 22 -4.91 17.42 6.63
C THR A 22 -5.47 18.24 7.78
N ASN A 23 -6.80 18.31 7.92
CA ASN A 23 -7.45 19.05 8.99
C ASN A 23 -7.11 18.48 10.37
N PHE A 24 -7.06 17.16 10.51
CA PHE A 24 -6.65 16.51 11.74
C PHE A 24 -5.21 16.87 12.14
N LEU A 25 -4.28 16.81 11.18
CA LEU A 25 -2.88 17.19 11.40
C LEU A 25 -2.74 18.68 11.71
N THR A 26 -3.45 19.56 10.97
CA THR A 26 -3.48 21.00 11.26
C THR A 26 -3.97 21.26 12.67
N GLN A 27 -5.05 20.61 13.14
CA GLN A 27 -5.57 20.78 14.50
C GLN A 27 -4.56 20.36 15.56
N ILE A 28 -3.86 19.23 15.36
CA ILE A 28 -2.80 18.79 16.27
C ILE A 28 -1.70 19.83 16.32
N LEU A 29 -1.24 20.32 15.17
CA LEU A 29 -0.18 21.32 15.09
C LEU A 29 -0.58 22.64 15.76
N GLN A 30 -1.82 23.10 15.54
CA GLN A 30 -2.37 24.30 16.17
C GLN A 30 -2.48 24.18 17.69
N GLN A 31 -2.77 22.98 18.22
CA GLN A 31 -2.91 22.77 19.67
C GLN A 31 -1.58 22.49 20.37
N THR A 32 -0.54 22.09 19.63
CA THR A 32 0.76 21.66 20.18
C THR A 32 1.88 22.63 19.82
N ILE A 33 2.62 22.34 18.76
CA ILE A 33 3.91 22.95 18.41
C ILE A 33 3.73 24.35 17.78
N LEU A 34 2.61 24.58 17.09
CA LEU A 34 2.33 25.82 16.35
C LEU A 34 1.23 26.67 17.00
N LYS A 35 1.00 26.49 18.30
CA LYS A 35 0.01 27.27 19.06
C LYS A 35 0.28 28.78 19.01
N ASP A 36 1.55 29.17 18.96
CA ASP A 36 1.97 30.58 18.93
C ASP A 36 1.88 31.20 17.54
N ASN A 37 1.77 30.39 16.48
CA ASN A 37 1.65 30.88 15.11
C ASN A 37 0.73 29.97 14.27
N PRO A 38 -0.60 30.01 14.51
CA PRO A 38 -1.56 29.10 13.90
C PRO A 38 -1.73 29.30 12.39
N SER A 39 -1.23 30.42 11.85
CA SER A 39 -1.29 30.78 10.43
C SER A 39 -0.54 29.79 9.53
N ILE A 40 0.62 29.30 10.00
CA ILE A 40 1.48 28.37 9.26
C ILE A 40 1.08 26.90 9.47
N ALA A 41 0.23 26.60 10.45
CA ALA A 41 -0.15 25.23 10.78
C ALA A 41 -0.89 24.52 9.63
N GLN A 42 -1.59 25.26 8.77
CA GLN A 42 -2.26 24.70 7.60
C GLN A 42 -1.26 24.21 6.53
N ASP A 43 -0.20 24.99 6.29
CA ASP A 43 0.83 24.65 5.30
C ASP A 43 1.61 23.40 5.74
N TYR A 44 2.01 23.37 7.02
CA TYR A 44 2.68 22.20 7.61
C TYR A 44 1.73 21.00 7.70
N GLY A 45 0.45 21.19 8.03
CA GLY A 45 -0.55 20.13 8.08
C GLY A 45 -0.74 19.45 6.72
N SER A 46 -0.82 20.24 5.65
CA SER A 46 -0.91 19.74 4.26
C SER A 46 0.37 19.00 3.85
N ALA A 47 1.54 19.56 4.12
CA ALA A 47 2.82 18.92 3.81
C ALA A 47 2.99 17.56 4.54
N ILE A 48 2.63 17.50 5.83
CA ILE A 48 2.68 16.25 6.59
C ILE A 48 1.64 15.26 6.07
N ALA A 49 0.41 15.70 5.75
CA ALA A 49 -0.63 14.83 5.18
C ALA A 49 -0.17 14.16 3.88
N MET A 50 0.52 14.90 3.02
CA MET A 50 1.12 14.38 1.80
C MET A 50 2.20 13.33 2.10
N LEU A 51 3.11 13.61 3.05
CA LEU A 51 4.16 12.66 3.45
C LEU A 51 3.59 11.39 4.07
N VAL A 52 2.57 11.52 4.93
CA VAL A 52 1.85 10.38 5.53
C VAL A 52 1.17 9.55 4.45
N SER A 53 0.51 10.19 3.48
CA SER A 53 -0.13 9.49 2.36
C SER A 53 0.90 8.71 1.53
N LEU A 54 2.03 9.33 1.22
CA LEU A 54 3.14 8.67 0.51
C LEU A 54 3.68 7.47 1.29
N THR A 55 3.83 7.63 2.61
CA THR A 55 4.30 6.56 3.51
C THR A 55 3.31 5.41 3.55
N ALA A 56 2.00 5.69 3.58
CA ALA A 56 0.97 4.65 3.53
C ALA A 56 1.08 3.81 2.25
N VAL A 57 1.24 4.45 1.09
CA VAL A 57 1.46 3.76 -0.19
C VAL A 57 2.75 2.94 -0.17
N TYR A 58 3.84 3.50 0.38
CA TYR A 58 5.10 2.78 0.54
C TYR A 58 4.94 1.51 1.39
N ILE A 59 4.25 1.57 2.52
CA ILE A 59 4.00 0.41 3.39
C ILE A 59 3.23 -0.68 2.64
N LEU A 60 2.19 -0.30 1.88
CA LEU A 60 1.43 -1.24 1.06
C LEU A 60 2.31 -1.92 0.00
N LEU A 61 3.18 -1.17 -0.68
CA LEU A 61 4.11 -1.72 -1.66
C LEU A 61 5.11 -2.68 -1.02
N VAL A 62 5.66 -2.33 0.14
CA VAL A 62 6.58 -3.18 0.89
C VAL A 62 5.89 -4.48 1.31
N LEU A 63 4.64 -4.40 1.77
CA LEU A 63 3.85 -5.58 2.15
C LEU A 63 3.65 -6.53 0.96
N VAL A 64 3.23 -6.01 -0.19
CA VAL A 64 3.06 -6.79 -1.41
C VAL A 64 4.39 -7.38 -1.87
N SER A 65 5.48 -6.62 -1.79
CA SER A 65 6.82 -7.09 -2.16
C SER A 65 7.31 -8.23 -1.25
N ALA A 66 7.07 -8.11 0.07
CA ALA A 66 7.41 -9.15 1.02
C ALA A 66 6.63 -10.46 0.73
N PHE A 67 5.32 -10.34 0.46
CA PHE A 67 4.50 -11.49 0.10
C PHE A 67 4.94 -12.13 -1.23
N LYS A 68 5.26 -11.31 -2.23
CA LYS A 68 5.77 -11.77 -3.53
C LYS A 68 7.03 -12.62 -3.37
N LYS A 69 7.93 -12.24 -2.47
CA LYS A 69 9.15 -13.02 -2.19
C LYS A 69 8.83 -14.42 -1.64
N ILE A 70 7.89 -14.51 -0.69
CA ILE A 70 7.46 -15.79 -0.11
C ILE A 70 6.78 -16.66 -1.16
N LEU A 71 5.84 -16.11 -1.92
CA LEU A 71 5.16 -16.82 -3.01
C LEU A 71 6.15 -17.34 -4.06
N GLY A 72 7.15 -16.52 -4.43
CA GLY A 72 8.18 -16.93 -5.39
C GLY A 72 8.95 -18.18 -4.93
N ILE A 73 9.29 -18.26 -3.64
CA ILE A 73 9.98 -19.43 -3.06
C ILE A 73 9.07 -20.66 -3.09
N ILE A 74 7.81 -20.52 -2.67
CA ILE A 74 6.84 -21.64 -2.66
C ILE A 74 6.62 -22.18 -4.08
N LEU A 75 6.45 -21.29 -5.06
CA LEU A 75 6.29 -21.65 -6.47
C LEU A 75 7.54 -22.37 -7.00
N ALA A 76 8.74 -21.86 -6.72
CA ALA A 76 9.98 -22.49 -7.13
C ALA A 76 10.12 -23.91 -6.55
N LEU A 77 9.84 -24.08 -5.25
CA LEU A 77 9.84 -25.40 -4.61
C LEU A 77 8.83 -26.35 -5.23
N GLY A 78 7.60 -25.87 -5.48
CA GLY A 78 6.56 -26.64 -6.15
C GLY A 78 7.03 -27.15 -7.52
N TRP A 79 7.61 -26.26 -8.34
CA TRP A 79 8.15 -26.64 -9.65
C TRP A 79 9.30 -27.65 -9.55
N VAL A 80 10.25 -27.44 -8.64
CA VAL A 80 11.38 -28.38 -8.44
C VAL A 80 10.86 -29.77 -8.06
N LEU A 81 9.95 -29.85 -7.10
CA LEU A 81 9.36 -31.13 -6.66
C LEU A 81 8.61 -31.83 -7.78
N LEU A 82 7.84 -31.09 -8.59
CA LEU A 82 7.13 -31.64 -9.75
C LEU A 82 8.10 -32.21 -10.79
N ILE A 83 9.17 -31.49 -11.10
CA ILE A 83 10.19 -31.95 -12.05
C ILE A 83 10.87 -33.22 -11.53
N VAL A 84 11.25 -33.24 -10.25
CA VAL A 84 11.85 -34.43 -9.62
C VAL A 84 10.89 -35.63 -9.71
N ALA A 85 9.61 -35.43 -9.37
CA ALA A 85 8.61 -36.50 -9.43
C ALA A 85 8.41 -37.04 -10.86
N LEU A 86 8.40 -36.16 -11.87
CA LEU A 86 8.31 -36.56 -13.28
C LEU A 86 9.52 -37.38 -13.70
N ILE A 87 10.73 -36.91 -13.37
CA ILE A 87 11.98 -37.60 -13.67
C ILE A 87 11.98 -38.99 -13.02
N MET A 88 11.67 -39.06 -11.72
CA MET A 88 11.60 -40.33 -11.00
C MET A 88 10.61 -41.30 -11.65
N ARG A 89 9.43 -40.82 -12.03
CA ARG A 89 8.41 -41.65 -12.70
C ARG A 89 8.88 -42.17 -14.06
N THR A 90 9.59 -41.34 -14.84
CA THR A 90 10.15 -41.75 -16.12
C THR A 90 11.22 -42.83 -15.96
N PHE A 91 12.09 -42.71 -14.94
CA PHE A 91 13.13 -43.71 -14.68
C PHE A 91 12.61 -44.99 -13.99
N SER A 92 11.55 -44.89 -13.17
CA SER A 92 10.94 -46.05 -12.50
C SER A 92 9.95 -46.82 -13.38
N GLY A 93 9.48 -46.22 -14.48
CA GLY A 93 8.53 -46.83 -15.42
C GLY A 93 9.17 -47.60 -16.58
N THR A 94 10.51 -47.63 -16.67
CA THR A 94 11.29 -48.34 -17.70
C THR A 94 11.84 -49.70 -17.24
N GLY A 95 11.15 -50.37 -16.31
CA GLY A 95 11.43 -51.74 -15.86
C GLY A 95 10.23 -52.64 -16.07
#